data_AF-A0A3E0RDU4-F1
#
_entry.id   AF-A0A3E0RDU4-F1
#
_cell.length_a   1.000
_cell.length_b   1.000
_cell.length_c   1.000
_cell.angle_alpha   90.00
_cell.angle_beta   90.00
_cell.angle_gamma   90.00
#
_symmetry.space_group_name_H-M   'P 1'
#
loop_
_entity.id
_entity.type
_entity.pdbx_description
1 polymer ?
#
loop_
_entity_poly.entity_id
_entity_poly.type
_entity_poly.pdbx_seq_one_letter_code
_entity_poly.pdbx_strand_id
1 'polypeptide(L)'
;MRKSKFTESQIIKAIKANENGQRVEDLCRELGIRAATFYGWRKKYSGMEASQLKRLKELEEENRKLKQMYADQSLDNMMLKDILSKKF
;
A
#
# COMPACT_ATOMS: atom_id res chain seq x y z
N MET A 1 -11.29 2.58 4.44
CA MET A 1 -11.49 2.89 3.00
C MET A 1 -11.85 1.61 2.27
N ARG A 2 -12.84 1.61 1.37
CA ARG A 2 -13.05 0.46 0.49
C ARG A 2 -11.79 0.26 -0.36
N LYS A 3 -11.37 -1.00 -0.56
CA LYS A 3 -10.24 -1.30 -1.46
C LYS A 3 -10.59 -0.76 -2.85
N SER A 4 -9.70 0.07 -3.40
CA SER A 4 -9.83 0.55 -4.78
C SER A 4 -9.84 -0.65 -5.72
N LYS A 5 -10.67 -0.61 -6.78
CA LYS A 5 -10.60 -1.58 -7.88
C LYS A 5 -9.28 -1.47 -8.66
N PHE A 6 -8.61 -0.33 -8.55
CA PHE A 6 -7.34 -0.05 -9.21
C PHE A 6 -6.19 -0.30 -8.25
N THR A 7 -5.19 -1.02 -8.74
CA THR A 7 -3.89 -1.15 -8.07
C THR A 7 -3.15 0.18 -8.10
N GLU A 8 -2.28 0.40 -7.12
CA GLU A 8 -1.47 1.62 -7.06
C GLU A 8 -0.57 1.80 -8.28
N SER A 9 -0.12 0.70 -8.90
CA SER A 9 0.67 0.76 -10.13
C SER A 9 -0.16 1.28 -11.32
N GLN A 10 -1.42 0.86 -11.44
CA GLN A 10 -2.34 1.39 -12.46
C GLN A 10 -2.63 2.88 -12.23
N ILE A 11 -2.78 3.29 -10.96
CA ILE A 11 -2.99 4.68 -10.58
C ILE A 11 -1.79 5.55 -10.98
N ILE A 12 -0.57 5.12 -10.64
CA ILE A 12 0.65 5.86 -11.02
C ILE A 12 0.82 5.91 -12.53
N LYS A 13 0.55 4.81 -13.25
CA LYS A 13 0.62 4.80 -14.72
C LYS A 13 -0.32 5.85 -15.32
N ALA A 14 -1.53 6.00 -14.79
CA ALA A 14 -2.47 7.02 -15.23
C ALA A 14 -1.99 8.45 -14.92
N ILE A 15 -1.38 8.66 -13.75
CA ILE A 15 -0.80 9.97 -13.38
C ILE A 15 0.36 10.32 -14.31
N LYS A 16 1.28 9.38 -14.56
CA LYS A 16 2.41 9.58 -15.49
C LYS A 16 1.96 9.84 -16.92
N ALA A 17 0.92 9.14 -17.39
CA ALA A 17 0.29 9.41 -18.66
C ALA A 17 -0.18 10.88 -18.75
N ASN A 18 -0.80 11.39 -17.70
CA ASN A 18 -1.21 12.80 -17.63
C ASN A 18 -0.02 13.77 -17.57
N GLU A 19 1.02 13.45 -16.79
CA GLU A 19 2.27 14.23 -16.72
C GLU A 19 2.98 14.28 -18.08
N ASN A 20 2.89 13.22 -18.87
CA ASN A 20 3.39 13.14 -20.25
C ASN A 20 2.45 13.78 -21.29
N GLY A 21 1.39 14.47 -20.85
CA GLY A 21 0.52 15.28 -21.72
C GLY A 21 -0.79 14.63 -22.14
N GLN A 22 -1.12 13.40 -21.71
CA GLN A 22 -2.45 12.85 -21.95
C GLN A 22 -3.51 13.64 -21.16
N ARG A 23 -4.64 13.91 -21.81
CA ARG A 23 -5.75 14.64 -21.20
C ARG A 23 -6.44 13.81 -20.12
N VAL A 24 -6.85 14.47 -19.03
CA VAL A 24 -7.54 13.81 -17.92
C VAL A 24 -8.88 13.23 -18.38
N GLU A 25 -9.58 13.88 -19.32
CA GLU A 25 -10.86 13.40 -19.83
C GLU A 25 -10.73 12.07 -20.56
N ASP A 26 -9.67 11.91 -21.35
CA ASP A 26 -9.42 10.68 -22.11
C ASP A 26 -9.02 9.53 -21.18
N LEU A 27 -8.13 9.80 -20.21
CA LEU A 27 -7.77 8.84 -19.18
C LEU A 27 -8.98 8.40 -18.33
N CYS A 28 -9.87 9.34 -18.00
CA CYS A 28 -11.08 9.03 -17.24
C CYS A 28 -12.05 8.15 -18.04
N ARG A 29 -12.19 8.39 -19.35
CA ARG A 29 -13.00 7.56 -20.25
C ARG A 29 -12.40 6.16 -20.41
N GLU A 30 -11.10 6.06 -20.68
CA GLU A 30 -10.39 4.78 -20.84
C GLU A 30 -10.48 3.92 -19.58
N LEU A 31 -10.27 4.53 -18.41
CA LEU A 31 -10.28 3.82 -17.13
C LEU A 31 -11.69 3.68 -16.53
N GLY A 32 -12.71 4.29 -17.13
CA GLY A 32 -14.08 4.26 -16.60
C GLY A 32 -14.22 4.91 -15.22
N ILE A 33 -13.44 5.96 -14.95
CA ILE A 33 -13.44 6.69 -13.66
C ILE A 33 -13.95 8.12 -13.84
N ARG A 34 -14.35 8.73 -12.73
CA ARG A 34 -14.72 10.16 -12.70
C ARG A 34 -13.46 11.01 -12.54
N ALA A 35 -13.45 12.22 -13.10
CA ALA A 35 -12.34 13.16 -12.94
C ALA A 35 -11.97 13.43 -11.48
N ALA A 36 -12.97 13.52 -10.58
CA ALA A 36 -12.73 13.66 -9.13
C ALA A 36 -11.88 12.52 -8.55
N THR A 37 -12.06 11.29 -9.04
CA THR A 37 -11.25 10.13 -8.64
C THR A 37 -9.81 10.30 -9.09
N PHE A 38 -9.60 10.71 -10.34
CA PHE A 38 -8.27 10.97 -10.89
C PHE A 38 -7.53 12.08 -10.11
N TYR A 39 -8.18 13.21 -9.82
CA TYR A 39 -7.55 14.28 -9.04
C TYR A 39 -7.26 13.86 -7.59
N GLY A 40 -8.10 13.02 -7.00
CA GLY A 40 -7.82 12.41 -5.69
C GLY A 40 -6.57 11.53 -5.72
N TRP A 41 -6.40 10.75 -6.79
CA TRP A 41 -5.16 9.98 -7.02
C TRP A 41 -3.96 10.89 -7.21
N ARG A 42 -4.06 11.92 -8.05
CA ARG A 42 -2.97 12.88 -8.28
C ARG A 42 -2.57 13.54 -6.96
N LYS A 43 -3.52 13.98 -6.13
CA LYS A 43 -3.20 14.56 -4.81
C LYS A 43 -2.44 13.59 -3.89
N LYS A 44 -2.74 12.28 -3.95
CA LYS A 44 -2.14 11.27 -3.08
C LYS A 44 -0.80 10.73 -3.59
N TYR A 45 -0.63 10.64 -4.91
CA TYR A 45 0.47 9.90 -5.55
C TYR A 45 1.32 10.74 -6.53
N SER A 46 1.00 12.02 -6.76
CA SER A 46 1.81 12.91 -7.60
C SER A 46 3.24 13.00 -7.07
N GLY A 47 4.22 12.96 -7.97
CA GLY A 47 5.64 12.98 -7.61
C GLY A 47 6.19 11.68 -7.00
N MET A 48 5.39 10.60 -6.94
CA MET A 48 5.91 9.27 -6.61
C MET A 48 6.39 8.54 -7.86
N GLU A 49 7.66 8.17 -7.87
CA GLU A 49 8.24 7.33 -8.91
C GLU A 49 7.83 5.86 -8.78
N ALA A 50 7.84 5.13 -9.90
CA ALA A 50 7.49 3.71 -9.92
C ALA A 50 8.43 2.86 -9.03
N SER A 51 9.69 3.27 -8.92
CA SER A 51 10.69 2.68 -8.01
C SER A 51 10.34 2.92 -6.54
N GLN A 52 9.84 4.10 -6.19
CA GLN A 52 9.40 4.42 -4.83
C GLN A 52 8.16 3.61 -4.44
N LEU A 53 7.23 3.37 -5.37
CA LEU A 53 6.07 2.51 -5.11
C LEU A 53 6.48 1.04 -4.93
N LYS A 54 7.40 0.53 -5.75
CA LYS A 54 7.93 -0.83 -5.59
C LYS A 54 8.56 -0.99 -4.20
N ARG A 55 9.39 -0.02 -3.80
CA ARG A 55 10.02 0.00 -2.49
C ARG A 55 9.00 0.09 -1.35
N LEU A 56 7.94 0.89 -1.51
CA LEU A 56 6.86 1.00 -0.54
C LEU A 56 6.18 -0.36 -0.31
N LYS A 57 5.82 -1.08 -1.39
CA LYS A 57 5.19 -2.39 -1.29
C LYS A 57 6.09 -3.45 -0.64
N GLU A 58 7.37 -3.45 -0.98
CA GLU A 58 8.35 -4.33 -0.36
C GLU A 58 8.44 -4.08 1.16
N LEU A 59 8.48 -2.79 1.55
CA LEU A 59 8.50 -2.40 2.96
C LEU A 59 7.20 -2.76 3.68
N GLU A 60 6.04 -2.62 3.05
CA GLU A 60 4.75 -3.03 3.62
C GLU A 60 4.68 -4.55 3.86
N GLU A 61 5.16 -5.34 2.90
CA GLU A 61 5.23 -6.80 3.00
C GLU A 61 6.19 -7.24 4.10
N GLU A 62 7.37 -6.64 4.15
CA GLU A 62 8.37 -6.90 5.19
C GLU A 62 7.84 -6.52 6.57
N ASN A 63 7.21 -5.35 6.71
CA ASN A 63 6.59 -4.92 7.97
C ASN A 63 5.49 -5.88 8.44
N ARG A 64 4.68 -6.41 7.50
CA ARG A 64 3.67 -7.43 7.83
C ARG A 64 4.32 -8.70 8.37
N LYS A 65 5.38 -9.20 7.72
CA LYS A 65 6.10 -10.39 8.17
C LYS A 65 6.75 -10.18 9.54
N LEU A 66 7.40 -9.04 9.74
CA LEU A 66 8.02 -8.68 11.02
C LEU A 66 7.00 -8.62 12.15
N LYS A 67 5.82 -8.04 11.91
CA LYS A 67 4.72 -8.01 12.89
C LYS A 67 4.22 -9.41 13.25
N GLN A 68 4.09 -10.30 12.26
CA GLN A 68 3.70 -11.69 12.52
C GLN A 68 4.74 -12.41 13.38
N MET A 69 6.01 -12.34 12.98
CA MET A 69 7.10 -12.97 13.73
C MET A 69 7.19 -12.46 15.17
N TYR A 70 7.03 -11.14 15.36
CA TYR A 70 7.03 -10.54 16.69
C TYR A 70 5.84 -11.00 17.53
N ALA A 71 4.65 -11.13 16.96
CA ALA A 71 3.48 -11.64 17.66
C ALA A 71 3.70 -13.09 18.10
N ASP A 72 4.18 -13.95 17.20
CA ASP A 72 4.47 -15.36 17.49
C ASP A 72 5.52 -15.47 18.62
N GLN A 73 6.63 -14.75 18.51
CA GLN A 73 7.67 -14.71 19.55
C GLN A 73 7.16 -14.17 20.90
N SER A 74 6.28 -13.17 20.87
CA SER A 74 5.71 -12.60 22.09
C SER A 74 4.80 -13.59 22.80
N LEU A 75 4.01 -14.38 22.05
CA LEU A 75 3.18 -15.45 22.59
C LEU A 75 4.03 -16.55 23.23
N ASP A 76 5.08 -17.01 22.53
CA ASP A 76 6.01 -18.00 23.08
C ASP A 76 6.67 -17.50 24.37
N ASN A 77 7.11 -16.24 24.38
CA ASN A 77 7.74 -15.65 25.57
C ASN A 77 6.77 -15.57 26.75
N MET A 78 5.50 -15.24 26.48
CA MET A 78 4.45 -15.21 27.49
C MET A 78 4.18 -16.60 28.07
N MET A 79 4.09 -17.63 27.23
CA MET A 79 3.94 -19.02 27.67
C MET A 79 5.11 -19.47 28.55
N LEU A 80 6.35 -19.17 28.13
CA LEU A 80 7.53 -19.52 28.91
C LEU A 80 7.54 -18.86 30.29
N LYS A 81 7.16 -17.57 30.36
CA LYS A 81 7.04 -16.85 31.64
C LYS A 81 5.96 -17.43 32.55
N ASP A 82 4.80 -17.80 31.99
CA ASP A 82 3.71 -18.43 32.77
C ASP A 82 4.10 -19.81 33.32
N ILE A 83 4.86 -20.60 32.56
CA ILE A 83 5.40 -21.88 33.05
C ILE A 83 6.41 -21.65 34.18
N LEU A 84 7.30 -20.66 34.03
CA LEU A 84 8.30 -20.33 35.05
C LEU A 84 7.67 -19.78 36.32
N SER A 85 6.61 -18.98 36.23
CA SER A 85 5.92 -18.41 37.39
C SER A 85 5.11 -19.45 38.17
N LYS A 86 4.67 -20.54 37.54
CA LYS A 86 3.97 -21.67 38.21
C LYS A 86 4.90 -22.66 38.91
N LYS A 87 6.22 -22.55 38.68
CA LYS A 87 7.22 -23.48 39.22
C LYS A 87 7.74 -23.07 40.61
N PHE A 88 7.27 -21.94 41.13
CA PHE A 88 7.53 -21.38 42.46
C PHE A 88 6.21 -20.96 43.09
#